data_AF-A0A916MC18-F1
#
_entry.id   AF-A0A916MC18-F1
#
_cell.length_a   1.000
_cell.length_b   1.000
_cell.length_c   1.000
_cell.angle_alpha   90.00
_cell.angle_beta   90.00
_cell.angle_gamma   90.00
#
_symmetry.space_group_name_H-M   'P 1'
#
loop_
_entity.id
_entity.type
_entity.pdbx_description
1 polymer ?
#
loop_
_entity_poly.entity_id
_entity_poly.type
_entity_poly.pdbx_seq_one_letter_code
_entity_poly.pdbx_strand_id
1 'polypeptide(L)' 'VIGPFLTEVNVTSPTCFVEIAEQTGFDVAGMFADALEKAVGR' A
#
# COMPACT_ATOMS: atom_id res chain seq x y z
N VAL A 1 18.72 -3.57 2.26
CA VAL A 1 17.93 -3.58 3.51
C VAL A 1 18.34 -2.37 4.33
N ILE A 2 17.41 -1.45 4.61
CA ILE A 2 17.57 -0.45 5.68
C ILE A 2 17.32 -1.22 7.00
N GLY A 3 18.13 -1.01 8.04
CA GLY A 3 18.21 -1.87 9.25
C GLY A 3 16.88 -2.15 9.97
N PRO A 4 16.88 -2.89 11.11
CA PRO A 4 15.66 -3.45 11.71
C PRO A 4 14.74 -2.42 12.39
N PHE A 5 14.98 -1.12 12.23
CA PHE A 5 14.25 -0.05 12.91
C PHE A 5 13.37 0.72 11.91
N LEU A 6 12.19 1.12 12.36
CA LEU A 6 11.32 2.02 11.60
C LEU A 6 11.97 3.41 11.53
N THR A 7 12.12 3.95 10.32
CA THR A 7 12.72 5.27 10.09
C THR A 7 11.69 6.35 9.76
N GLU A 8 10.58 6.00 9.11
CA GLU A 8 9.54 6.96 8.69
C GLU A 8 8.19 6.29 8.43
N VAL A 9 7.14 7.09 8.39
CA VAL A 9 5.78 6.69 7.97
C VAL A 9 5.24 7.75 7.00
N ASN A 10 5.07 7.38 5.73
CA ASN A 10 4.53 8.26 4.70
C ASN A 10 3.00 8.15 4.64
N VAL A 11 2.29 9.20 5.08
CA VAL A 11 0.82 9.18 5.22
C VAL A 11 0.06 9.94 4.12
N THR A 12 0.74 10.81 3.36
CA THR A 12 0.07 11.65 2.36
C THR A 12 0.05 11.00 0.98
N SER A 13 1.22 10.52 0.53
CA SER A 13 1.39 9.94 -0.80
C SER A 13 2.36 8.75 -0.75
N PRO A 14 2.03 7.66 -0.02
CA PRO A 14 2.83 6.44 -0.12
C PRO A 14 2.80 5.92 -1.56
N THR A 15 3.96 5.51 -2.07
CA THR A 15 4.15 5.08 -3.47
C THR A 15 4.33 3.55 -3.57
N CYS A 16 4.82 3.07 -4.72
CA CYS A 16 5.28 1.69 -4.94
C CYS A 16 4.22 0.60 -5.20
N PHE A 17 2.98 0.96 -5.57
CA PHE A 17 1.93 -0.03 -5.85
C PHE A 17 2.29 -0.95 -7.04
N VAL A 18 2.90 -0.39 -8.09
CA VAL A 18 3.27 -1.13 -9.31
C VAL A 18 4.40 -2.11 -9.00
N GLU A 19 5.43 -1.63 -8.32
CA GLU A 19 6.62 -2.40 -7.98
C GLU A 19 6.29 -3.59 -7.07
N ILE A 20 5.39 -3.40 -6.10
CA ILE A 20 4.92 -4.49 -5.23
C ILE A 20 4.14 -5.52 -6.06
N ALA A 21 3.23 -5.08 -6.94
CA ALA A 21 2.46 -5.97 -7.78
C ALA A 21 3.36 -6.81 -8.72
N GLU A 22 4.35 -6.18 -9.35
CA GLU A 22 5.30 -6.86 -10.25
C GLU A 22 6.21 -7.86 -9.53
N GLN A 23 6.67 -7.53 -8.31
CA GLN A 23 7.63 -8.36 -7.57
C GLN A 23 6.96 -9.50 -6.80
N THR A 24 5.72 -9.31 -6.36
CA THR A 24 5.05 -10.24 -5.44
C THR A 24 3.78 -10.88 -6.01
N GLY A 25 3.23 -10.33 -7.09
CA GLY A 25 1.92 -10.70 -7.62
C GLY A 25 0.74 -10.23 -6.75
N PHE A 26 0.98 -9.40 -5.73
CA PHE A 26 -0.05 -8.91 -4.84
C PHE A 26 -0.75 -7.66 -5.40
N ASP A 27 -2.08 -7.71 -5.50
CA ASP A 27 -2.90 -6.58 -5.97
C ASP A 27 -3.13 -5.55 -4.84
N VAL A 28 -2.11 -4.71 -4.61
CA VAL A 28 -2.18 -3.60 -3.63
C VAL A 28 -3.28 -2.60 -3.99
N ALA A 29 -3.48 -2.34 -5.28
CA ALA A 29 -4.46 -1.37 -5.76
C ALA A 29 -5.89 -1.82 -5.48
N GLY A 30 -6.20 -3.10 -5.76
CA GLY A 30 -7.47 -3.72 -5.42
C GLY A 30 -7.72 -3.71 -3.92
N MET A 31 -6.73 -4.13 -3.11
CA MET A 31 -6.83 -4.07 -1.64
C MET A 31 -7.17 -2.66 -1.13
N PHE A 32 -6.49 -1.64 -1.66
CA PHE A 32 -6.73 -0.25 -1.29
C PHE A 32 -8.14 0.21 -1.68
N ALA A 33 -8.58 -0.08 -2.91
CA ALA A 33 -9.91 0.27 -3.40
C ALA A 33 -11.03 -0.40 -2.56
N ASP A 34 -10.91 -1.70 -2.30
CA ASP A 34 -11.86 -2.45 -1.47
C ASP A 34 -11.98 -1.85 -0.06
N ALA A 35 -10.85 -1.48 0.54
CA ALA A 35 -10.82 -0.87 1.86
C ALA A 35 -11.46 0.53 1.85
N LEU A 36 -11.21 1.31 0.81
CA LEU A 36 -11.82 2.62 0.62
C LEU A 36 -13.34 2.50 0.46
N GLU A 37 -13.80 1.61 -0.42
CA GLU A 37 -15.22 1.35 -0.64
C GLU A 37 -15.91 0.92 0.66
N LYS A 38 -15.30 0.07 1.47
CA LYS A 38 -15.82 -0.30 2.79
C LYS A 38 -15.88 0.87 3.77
N ALA A 39 -14.92 1.80 3.69
CA ALA A 39 -14.86 2.94 4.59
C ALA A 39 -15.87 4.04 4.23
N VAL A 40 -16.22 4.18 2.94
CA VAL A 40 -17.10 5.26 2.44
C VAL A 40 -18.48 4.77 1.96
N GLY A 41 -18.63 3.48 1.71
CA GLY A 41 -19.89 2.85 1.29
C GLY A 41 -20.89 2.80 2.44
N ARG A 42 -22.11 3.26 2.18
CA ARG A 42 -23.24 3.25 3.13
C ARG A 42 -23.74 1.84 3.43
#